data_AF-A0A4Y2BSM8-F1
#
_entry.id   AF-A0A4Y2BSM8-F1
#
_cell.length_a   1.000
_cell.length_b   1.000
_cell.length_c   1.000
_cell.angle_alpha   90.00
_cell.angle_beta   90.00
_cell.angle_gamma   90.00
#
_symmetry.space_group_name_H-M   'P 1'
#
loop_
_entity.id
_entity.type
_entity.pdbx_description
1 polymer ?
#
loop_
_entity_poly.entity_id
_entity_poly.type
_entity_poly.pdbx_seq_one_letter_code
_entity_poly.pdbx_strand_id
1 'polypeptide(L)'
;MSGEIEKLLAIGKAAKPRCFKNLDVQKLPVIWKSNKKAWMTAAIMEECLKTLTAKMKKERSDILLFLDNATCHPHIELSNIQLAWFTPNTTSVTQPMDQGFIRCVKVNYRKFLMQSLLANMKTASNASDIIKSVTVLDAVMWLPKARKEISKQTIQKCFLEANFSANNCIEKHSSTEDIDARDLQILLNNGNFSDMSAKELISIDDDILTEVPIGNENDIIPVEKYRKIYITFPA
;
A
#
# COMPACT_ATOMS: atom_id res chain seq x y z
N MET A 1 4.76 16.53 -10.16
CA MET A 1 3.38 16.01 -9.99
C MET A 1 3.17 15.67 -8.51
N SER A 2 2.03 15.97 -7.88
CA SER A 2 1.91 15.88 -6.41
C SER A 2 1.34 14.58 -5.84
N GLY A 3 0.78 13.67 -6.66
CA GLY A 3 0.29 12.34 -6.28
C GLY A 3 -0.59 12.30 -5.02
N GLU A 4 -1.91 12.20 -5.16
CA GLU A 4 -2.80 11.99 -4.00
C GLU A 4 -3.01 10.49 -3.77
N ILE A 5 -2.96 10.05 -2.51
CA ILE A 5 -3.15 8.64 -2.16
C ILE A 5 -4.55 8.44 -1.58
N GLU A 6 -5.31 7.50 -2.15
CA GLU A 6 -6.65 7.13 -1.70
C GLU A 6 -6.67 6.23 -0.47
N LYS A 7 -7.83 6.15 0.21
CA LYS A 7 -8.00 5.32 1.41
C LYS A 7 -7.54 3.88 1.14
N LEU A 8 -6.68 3.35 2.02
CA LEU A 8 -6.13 2.00 1.86
C LEU A 8 -7.23 0.94 1.93
N LEU A 9 -7.08 -0.10 1.11
CA LEU A 9 -7.87 -1.32 1.14
C LEU A 9 -7.10 -2.41 1.90
N ALA A 10 -7.78 -3.12 2.79
CA ALA A 10 -7.26 -4.31 3.46
C ALA A 10 -8.23 -5.48 3.22
N ILE A 11 -7.69 -6.61 2.78
CA ILE A 11 -8.47 -7.82 2.50
C ILE A 11 -8.07 -8.90 3.50
N GLY A 12 -9.06 -9.40 4.25
CA GLY A 12 -8.85 -10.50 5.20
C GLY A 12 -9.57 -11.78 4.79
N LYS A 13 -9.28 -12.87 5.50
CA LYS A 13 -10.02 -14.15 5.30
C LYS A 13 -11.44 -14.11 5.85
N ALA A 14 -11.60 -13.49 7.02
CA ALA A 14 -12.89 -13.38 7.69
C ALA A 14 -13.52 -12.01 7.41
N ALA A 15 -14.82 -12.00 7.10
CA ALA A 15 -15.59 -10.77 6.96
C ALA A 15 -15.57 -9.93 8.24
N LYS A 16 -15.60 -10.58 9.40
CA LYS A 16 -15.48 -9.95 10.71
C LYS A 16 -14.59 -10.81 11.62
N PRO A 17 -13.26 -10.56 11.64
CA PRO A 17 -12.34 -11.20 12.59
C PRO A 17 -12.78 -10.99 14.05
N ARG A 18 -12.36 -11.88 14.95
CA ARG A 18 -12.71 -11.79 16.39
C ARG A 18 -12.30 -10.46 17.02
N CYS A 19 -11.17 -9.88 16.61
CA CYS A 19 -10.72 -8.57 17.08
C CYS A 19 -11.63 -7.40 16.63
N PHE A 20 -12.56 -7.61 15.69
CA PHE A 20 -13.54 -6.61 15.29
C PHE A 20 -14.88 -6.76 16.03
N LYS A 21 -14.93 -7.57 17.10
CA LYS A 21 -16.12 -7.71 17.93
C LYS A 21 -16.56 -6.32 18.42
N ASN A 22 -17.86 -6.04 18.31
CA ASN A 22 -18.47 -4.76 18.67
C ASN A 22 -18.00 -3.53 17.87
N LEU A 23 -17.23 -3.72 16.80
CA LEU A 23 -16.87 -2.64 15.88
C LEU A 23 -17.80 -2.61 14.67
N ASP A 24 -18.01 -1.39 14.16
CA ASP A 24 -18.58 -1.14 12.85
C ASP A 24 -17.44 -1.14 11.82
N VAL A 25 -17.44 -2.13 10.94
CA VAL A 25 -16.41 -2.33 9.91
C VAL A 25 -16.35 -1.15 8.95
N GLN A 26 -17.47 -0.47 8.70
CA GLN A 26 -17.52 0.68 7.79
C GLN A 26 -16.82 1.92 8.38
N LYS A 27 -16.67 1.97 9.71
CA LYS A 27 -15.98 3.06 10.42
C LYS A 27 -14.48 2.80 10.60
N LEU A 28 -13.95 1.68 10.10
CA LEU A 28 -12.52 1.41 10.13
C LEU A 28 -11.76 2.46 9.29
N PRO A 29 -10.50 2.77 9.66
CA PRO A 29 -9.72 3.78 8.96
C PRO A 29 -9.17 3.27 7.60
N VAL A 30 -9.41 2.00 7.28
CA VAL A 30 -9.20 1.38 5.97
C VAL A 30 -10.54 0.92 5.38
N ILE A 31 -10.59 0.65 4.09
CA ILE A 31 -11.68 -0.13 3.49
C ILE A 31 -11.38 -1.59 3.81
N TRP A 32 -12.32 -2.29 4.45
CA TRP A 32 -12.15 -3.70 4.78
C TRP A 32 -12.98 -4.58 3.83
N LYS A 33 -12.33 -5.55 3.20
CA LYS A 33 -12.97 -6.58 2.37
C LYS A 33 -12.54 -7.96 2.85
N SER A 34 -13.24 -8.99 2.39
CA SER A 34 -12.87 -10.36 2.73
C SER A 34 -13.23 -11.37 1.66
N ASN A 35 -12.36 -12.36 1.50
CA ASN A 35 -12.63 -13.59 0.76
C ASN A 35 -11.77 -14.73 1.33
N LYS A 36 -12.02 -15.97 0.92
CA LYS A 36 -11.34 -17.15 1.49
C LYS A 36 -9.81 -17.12 1.40
N LYS A 37 -9.26 -16.45 0.37
CA LYS A 37 -7.82 -16.39 0.10
C LYS A 37 -7.15 -15.14 0.67
N ALA A 38 -7.93 -14.11 1.01
CA ALA A 38 -7.46 -12.76 1.32
C ALA A 38 -6.69 -12.11 0.16
N TRP A 39 -7.13 -12.36 -1.07
CA TRP A 39 -6.51 -11.85 -2.30
C TRP A 39 -7.32 -10.72 -2.92
N MET A 40 -6.68 -9.89 -3.76
CA MET A 40 -7.40 -9.02 -4.67
C MET A 40 -8.19 -9.88 -5.69
N THR A 41 -9.38 -9.41 -6.07
CA THR A 41 -10.23 -10.08 -7.08
C THR A 41 -10.86 -9.02 -7.98
N ALA A 42 -11.19 -9.39 -9.22
CA ALA A 42 -11.88 -8.50 -10.15
C ALA A 42 -13.15 -7.88 -9.57
N ALA A 43 -13.94 -8.66 -8.83
CA ALA A 43 -15.15 -8.15 -8.16
C ALA A 43 -14.85 -7.09 -7.09
N ILE A 44 -13.79 -7.29 -6.29
CA ILE A 44 -13.38 -6.30 -5.27
C ILE A 44 -12.84 -5.04 -5.95
N MET A 45 -11.99 -5.20 -6.97
CA MET A 45 -11.41 -4.08 -7.70
C MET A 45 -12.49 -3.25 -8.42
N GLU A 46 -13.45 -3.91 -9.08
CA GLU A 46 -14.60 -3.24 -9.70
C GLU A 46 -15.41 -2.44 -8.68
N GLU A 47 -15.65 -2.98 -7.49
CA GLU A 47 -16.35 -2.26 -6.42
C GLU A 47 -15.56 -1.02 -5.95
N CYS A 48 -14.24 -1.15 -5.81
CA CYS A 48 -13.33 -0.05 -5.49
C CYS A 48 -13.37 1.05 -6.58
N LEU A 49 -13.30 0.67 -7.85
CA LEU A 49 -13.35 1.60 -8.99
C LEU A 49 -14.69 2.34 -9.09
N LYS A 50 -15.82 1.64 -8.88
CA LYS A 50 -17.15 2.27 -8.83
C LYS A 50 -17.27 3.25 -7.66
N THR A 51 -16.75 2.88 -6.49
CA THR A 51 -16.73 3.77 -5.32
C THR A 51 -15.89 5.02 -5.57
N LEU A 52 -14.71 4.86 -6.18
CA LEU A 52 -13.86 5.98 -6.56
C LEU A 52 -14.53 6.86 -7.61
N THR A 53 -15.22 6.26 -8.59
CA THR A 53 -15.94 7.02 -9.64
C THR A 53 -17.07 7.86 -9.03
N ALA A 54 -17.83 7.29 -8.09
CA ALA A 54 -18.86 8.03 -7.37
C ALA A 54 -18.28 9.21 -6.57
N LYS A 55 -17.11 9.02 -5.94
CA LYS A 55 -16.38 10.10 -5.25
C LYS A 55 -15.96 11.20 -6.23
N MET A 56 -15.31 10.84 -7.33
CA MET A 56 -14.85 11.77 -8.36
C MET A 56 -16.00 12.56 -8.99
N LYS A 57 -17.14 11.90 -9.23
CA LYS A 57 -18.37 12.56 -9.69
C LYS A 57 -18.90 13.59 -8.69
N LYS A 58 -18.90 13.26 -7.39
CA LYS A 58 -19.28 14.20 -6.32
C LYS A 58 -18.33 15.39 -6.24
N GLU A 59 -17.03 15.15 -6.45
CA GLU A 59 -15.97 16.16 -6.47
C GLU A 59 -15.87 16.91 -7.81
N ARG A 60 -16.71 16.58 -8.80
CA ARG A 60 -16.69 17.14 -10.16
C ARG A 60 -15.28 17.14 -10.77
N SER A 61 -14.57 16.04 -10.58
CA SER A 61 -13.19 15.87 -10.99
C SER A 61 -13.06 14.66 -11.92
N ASP A 62 -12.25 14.80 -12.97
CA ASP A 62 -11.88 13.71 -13.86
C ASP A 62 -10.42 13.34 -13.64
N ILE A 63 -10.15 12.04 -13.52
CA ILE A 63 -8.83 11.52 -13.17
C ILE A 63 -8.35 10.45 -14.16
N LEU A 64 -7.03 10.34 -14.29
CA LEU A 64 -6.37 9.19 -14.92
C LEU A 64 -5.89 8.25 -13.83
N LEU A 65 -6.23 6.97 -13.96
CA LEU A 65 -5.80 5.92 -13.06
C LEU A 65 -4.92 4.92 -13.80
N PHE A 66 -3.66 4.78 -13.38
CA PHE A 66 -2.78 3.74 -13.90
C PHE A 66 -2.94 2.44 -13.14
N LEU A 67 -3.07 1.35 -13.89
CA LEU A 67 -3.16 -0.02 -13.42
C LEU A 67 -2.08 -0.88 -14.09
N ASP A 68 -1.56 -1.86 -13.38
CA ASP A 68 -0.77 -2.93 -13.99
C ASP A 68 -1.69 -3.95 -14.67
N ASN A 69 -1.11 -4.97 -15.30
CA ASN A 69 -1.87 -5.99 -16.03
C ASN A 69 -2.33 -7.16 -15.15
N ALA A 70 -2.51 -6.94 -13.85
CA ALA A 70 -3.07 -7.92 -12.93
C ALA A 70 -4.40 -8.50 -13.41
N THR A 71 -4.60 -9.81 -13.24
CA THR A 71 -5.86 -10.49 -13.61
C THR A 71 -7.06 -9.99 -12.81
N CYS A 72 -6.81 -9.34 -11.67
CA CYS A 72 -7.84 -8.75 -10.83
C CYS A 72 -8.26 -7.35 -11.30
N HIS A 73 -7.63 -6.78 -12.32
CA HIS A 73 -7.99 -5.48 -12.85
C HIS A 73 -9.01 -5.61 -13.99
N PRO A 74 -10.23 -5.06 -13.82
CA PRO A 74 -11.29 -5.21 -14.81
C PRO A 74 -11.16 -4.16 -15.93
N HIS A 75 -11.38 -4.59 -17.18
CA HIS A 75 -11.53 -3.68 -18.32
C HIS A 75 -12.96 -3.14 -18.39
N ILE A 76 -13.24 -2.12 -17.58
CA ILE A 76 -14.56 -1.46 -17.50
C ILE A 76 -14.47 0.02 -17.86
N GLU A 77 -15.51 0.54 -18.47
CA GLU A 77 -15.65 1.98 -18.71
C GLU A 77 -16.26 2.68 -17.49
N LEU A 78 -15.70 3.83 -17.13
CA LEU A 78 -16.12 4.64 -15.99
C LEU A 78 -16.26 6.10 -16.44
N SER A 79 -17.17 6.86 -15.81
CA SER A 79 -17.49 8.22 -16.28
C SER A 79 -16.41 9.26 -15.96
N ASN A 80 -15.86 9.24 -14.73
CA ASN A 80 -14.95 10.26 -14.20
C ASN A 80 -13.52 9.73 -13.98
N ILE A 81 -13.28 8.49 -14.39
CA ILE A 81 -11.99 7.81 -14.27
C ILE A 81 -11.67 7.23 -15.63
N GLN A 82 -10.55 7.65 -16.21
CA GLN A 82 -9.95 6.93 -17.31
C GLN A 82 -8.94 5.92 -16.77
N LEU A 83 -9.07 4.66 -17.17
CA LEU A 83 -8.07 3.64 -16.88
C LEU A 83 -6.97 3.71 -17.93
N ALA A 84 -5.72 3.68 -17.49
CA ALA A 84 -4.52 3.52 -18.31
C ALA A 84 -3.74 2.31 -17.79
N TRP A 85 -3.14 1.57 -18.71
CA TRP A 85 -2.47 0.31 -18.41
C TRP A 85 -0.97 0.47 -18.62
N PHE A 86 -0.17 -0.07 -17.71
CA PHE A 86 1.25 -0.24 -17.95
C PHE A 86 1.48 -1.33 -19.00
N THR A 87 2.61 -1.31 -19.71
CA THR A 87 2.92 -2.40 -20.65
C THR A 87 3.14 -3.71 -19.91
N PRO A 88 2.71 -4.87 -20.43
CA PRO A 88 2.99 -6.17 -19.84
C PRO A 88 4.48 -6.36 -19.55
N ASN A 89 4.78 -6.98 -18.40
CA ASN A 89 6.15 -7.21 -17.95
C ASN A 89 7.02 -5.95 -17.83
N THR A 90 6.41 -4.76 -17.67
CA THR A 90 7.18 -3.64 -17.14
C THR A 90 7.61 -3.99 -15.73
N THR A 91 8.93 -4.16 -15.59
CA THR A 91 9.60 -4.27 -14.31
C THR A 91 9.16 -3.13 -13.39
N SER A 92 9.35 -3.32 -12.08
CA SER A 92 9.17 -2.34 -10.99
C SER A 92 9.66 -0.91 -11.29
N VAL A 93 10.48 -0.73 -12.32
CA VAL A 93 11.05 0.53 -12.80
C VAL A 93 10.00 1.56 -13.22
N THR A 94 8.86 1.17 -13.79
CA THR A 94 7.90 2.17 -14.32
C THR A 94 6.71 2.44 -13.41
N GLN A 95 6.57 1.69 -12.31
CA GLN A 95 5.44 1.83 -11.41
C GLN A 95 5.85 2.64 -10.17
N PRO A 96 5.28 3.83 -9.93
CA PRO A 96 5.57 4.62 -8.74
C PRO A 96 5.35 3.88 -7.42
N MET A 97 4.43 2.92 -7.39
CA MET A 97 4.19 2.07 -6.22
C MET A 97 5.42 1.23 -5.87
N ASP A 98 6.08 0.67 -6.89
CA ASP A 98 7.28 -0.14 -6.77
C ASP A 98 8.55 0.71 -6.64
N GLN A 99 8.51 1.99 -7.02
CA GLN A 99 9.60 2.96 -6.87
C GLN A 99 9.77 3.51 -5.44
N GLY A 100 9.51 2.66 -4.45
CA GLY A 100 9.76 2.94 -3.04
C GLY A 100 8.52 3.23 -2.21
N PHE A 101 7.34 3.49 -2.79
CA PHE A 101 6.14 3.77 -2.00
C PHE A 101 5.72 2.57 -1.14
N ILE A 102 5.59 1.38 -1.74
CA ILE A 102 5.27 0.14 -1.01
C ILE A 102 6.30 -0.10 0.09
N ARG A 103 7.59 0.06 -0.25
CA ARG A 103 8.69 -0.10 0.70
C ARG A 103 8.58 0.87 1.87
N CYS A 104 8.24 2.14 1.65
CA CYS A 104 8.04 3.12 2.72
C CYS A 104 6.88 2.72 3.65
N VAL A 105 5.75 2.29 3.08
CA VAL A 105 4.62 1.79 3.88
C VAL A 105 5.06 0.57 4.71
N LYS A 106 5.77 -0.37 4.09
CA LYS A 106 6.31 -1.58 4.73
C LYS A 106 7.21 -1.24 5.92
N VAL A 107 8.15 -0.30 5.76
CA VAL A 107 9.08 0.11 6.82
C VAL A 107 8.31 0.76 7.98
N ASN A 108 7.44 1.73 7.68
CA ASN A 108 6.69 2.43 8.73
C ASN A 108 5.72 1.52 9.48
N TYR A 109 5.06 0.61 8.76
CA TYR A 109 4.21 -0.40 9.37
C TYR A 109 5.01 -1.30 10.32
N ARG A 110 6.21 -1.73 9.91
CA ARG A 110 7.09 -2.57 10.73
C ARG A 110 7.63 -1.86 11.96
N LYS A 111 7.88 -0.55 11.88
CA LYS A 111 8.20 0.26 13.07
C LYS A 111 7.07 0.17 14.10
N PHE A 112 5.81 0.36 13.69
CA PHE A 112 4.67 0.23 14.62
C PHE A 112 4.53 -1.17 15.20
N LEU A 113 4.72 -2.21 14.37
CA LEU A 113 4.74 -3.59 14.82
C LEU A 113 5.82 -3.81 15.89
N MET A 114 7.06 -3.42 15.61
CA MET A 114 8.18 -3.59 16.54
C MET A 114 7.98 -2.82 17.84
N GLN A 115 7.52 -1.57 17.76
CA GLN A 115 7.20 -0.78 18.95
C GLN A 115 6.13 -1.45 19.82
N SER A 116 5.09 -2.02 19.20
CA SER A 116 4.04 -2.76 19.92
C SER A 116 4.58 -4.03 20.58
N LEU A 117 5.40 -4.81 19.86
CA LEU A 117 6.03 -6.02 20.41
C LEU A 117 6.94 -5.69 21.59
N LEU A 118 7.79 -4.67 21.47
CA LEU A 118 8.68 -4.23 22.55
C LEU A 118 7.93 -3.71 23.78
N ALA A 119 6.80 -3.02 23.57
CA ALA A 119 5.95 -2.58 24.68
C ALA A 119 5.33 -3.78 25.43
N ASN A 120 4.85 -4.77 24.69
CA ASN A 120 4.23 -5.97 25.26
C ASN A 120 5.26 -6.91 25.92
N MET A 121 6.50 -6.98 25.41
CA MET A 121 7.61 -7.72 26.04
C MET A 121 7.86 -7.33 27.50
N LYS A 122 7.62 -6.07 27.87
CA LYS A 122 7.81 -5.59 29.25
C LYS A 122 6.80 -6.18 30.25
N THR A 123 5.69 -6.72 29.76
CA THR A 123 4.55 -7.17 30.59
C THR A 123 4.17 -8.63 30.34
N ALA A 124 4.59 -9.21 29.22
CA ALA A 124 4.27 -10.57 28.85
C ALA A 124 5.05 -11.60 29.68
N SER A 125 4.39 -12.70 30.03
CA SER A 125 5.02 -13.79 30.80
C SER A 125 5.80 -14.77 29.90
N ASN A 126 5.45 -14.85 28.61
CA ASN A 126 6.09 -15.75 27.65
C ASN A 126 5.94 -15.24 26.21
N ALA A 127 6.65 -15.87 25.27
CA ALA A 127 6.62 -15.52 23.85
C ALA A 127 5.23 -15.67 23.19
N SER A 128 4.40 -16.61 23.66
CA SER A 128 3.04 -16.79 23.12
C SER A 128 2.16 -15.58 23.37
N ASP A 129 2.29 -14.97 24.55
CA ASP A 129 1.52 -13.78 24.93
C ASP A 129 1.92 -12.58 24.06
N ILE A 130 3.22 -12.44 23.76
CA ILE A 130 3.73 -11.39 22.86
C ILE A 130 3.16 -11.57 21.46
N ILE A 131 3.19 -12.79 20.90
CA ILE A 131 2.68 -13.04 19.54
C ILE A 131 1.17 -12.78 19.46
N LYS A 132 0.41 -13.18 20.50
CA LYS A 132 -1.05 -12.97 20.57
C LYS A 132 -1.45 -11.52 20.83
N SER A 133 -0.50 -10.68 21.26
CA SER A 133 -0.77 -9.27 21.57
C SER A 133 -1.04 -8.41 20.34
N VAL A 134 -0.55 -8.82 19.17
CA VAL A 134 -0.76 -8.11 17.90
C VAL A 134 -1.92 -8.74 17.14
N THR A 135 -2.94 -7.94 16.87
CA THR A 135 -4.14 -8.37 16.17
C THR A 135 -4.26 -7.75 14.78
N VAL A 136 -5.18 -8.27 13.97
CA VAL A 136 -5.55 -7.65 12.67
C VAL A 136 -6.12 -6.24 12.89
N LEU A 137 -6.73 -5.96 14.04
CA LEU A 137 -7.21 -4.61 14.35
C LEU A 137 -6.03 -3.64 14.49
N ASP A 138 -4.97 -4.04 15.19
CA ASP A 138 -3.77 -3.22 15.33
C ASP A 138 -3.16 -2.93 13.96
N ALA A 139 -3.03 -3.96 13.12
CA ALA A 139 -2.58 -3.82 11.74
C ALA A 139 -3.42 -2.80 10.95
N VAL A 140 -4.75 -2.92 11.00
CA VAL A 140 -5.69 -2.00 10.36
C VAL A 140 -5.56 -0.57 10.90
N MET A 141 -5.24 -0.40 12.18
CA MET A 141 -5.04 0.92 12.80
C MET A 141 -3.66 1.52 12.46
N TRP A 142 -2.64 0.69 12.22
CA TRP A 142 -1.29 1.14 11.86
C TRP A 142 -1.15 1.50 10.38
N LEU A 143 -1.80 0.77 9.48
CA LEU A 143 -1.69 0.98 8.02
C LEU A 143 -1.91 2.46 7.60
N PRO A 144 -3.00 3.14 8.02
CA PRO A 144 -3.20 4.56 7.69
C PRO A 144 -2.16 5.48 8.33
N LYS A 145 -1.63 5.13 9.50
CA LYS A 145 -0.56 5.91 10.16
C LYS A 145 0.74 5.77 9.37
N ALA A 146 1.15 4.54 9.07
CA ALA A 146 2.34 4.23 8.28
C ALA A 146 2.35 4.95 6.93
N ARG A 147 1.18 5.02 6.27
CA ARG A 147 0.99 5.78 5.03
C ARG A 147 1.14 7.29 5.22
N LYS A 148 0.63 7.84 6.33
CA LYS A 148 0.66 9.28 6.61
C LYS A 148 2.06 9.79 6.97
N GLU A 149 2.94 8.92 7.48
CA GLU A 149 4.35 9.24 7.71
C GLU A 149 5.14 9.45 6.40
N ILE A 150 4.60 9.05 5.25
CA ILE A 150 5.26 9.23 3.96
C ILE A 150 5.15 10.70 3.53
N SER A 151 6.31 11.34 3.37
CA SER A 151 6.38 12.74 2.97
C SER A 151 5.90 12.95 1.52
N LYS A 152 5.41 14.16 1.21
CA LYS A 152 5.06 14.53 -0.16
C LYS A 152 6.26 14.46 -1.10
N GLN A 153 7.45 14.77 -0.60
CA GLN A 153 8.71 14.70 -1.34
C GLN A 153 9.04 13.26 -1.72
N THR A 154 8.83 12.30 -0.82
CA THR A 154 9.01 10.87 -1.10
C THR A 154 8.06 10.42 -2.21
N ILE A 155 6.78 10.80 -2.12
CA ILE A 155 5.79 10.51 -3.17
C ILE A 155 6.26 11.09 -4.51
N GLN A 156 6.64 12.37 -4.54
CA GLN A 156 7.14 13.04 -5.76
C GLN A 156 8.36 12.32 -6.35
N LYS A 157 9.28 11.87 -5.50
CA LYS A 157 10.45 11.09 -5.92
C LYS A 157 10.03 9.76 -6.56
N CYS A 158 9.11 9.01 -5.95
CA CYS A 158 8.61 7.75 -6.54
C CYS A 158 8.02 7.97 -7.93
N PHE A 159 7.26 9.05 -8.13
CA PHE A 159 6.74 9.43 -9.45
C PHE A 159 7.86 9.82 -10.42
N LEU A 160 8.86 10.58 -9.97
CA LEU A 160 10.00 10.98 -10.80
C LEU A 160 10.81 9.77 -11.28
N GLU A 161 11.13 8.83 -10.38
CA GLU A 161 11.90 7.61 -10.69
C GLU A 161 11.15 6.70 -11.69
N ALA A 162 9.82 6.76 -11.68
CA ALA A 162 8.96 6.10 -12.66
C ALA A 162 8.76 6.90 -13.95
N ASN A 163 9.53 7.97 -14.16
CA ASN A 163 9.46 8.88 -15.31
C ASN A 163 8.17 9.70 -15.45
N PHE A 164 7.38 9.84 -14.38
CA PHE A 164 6.26 10.80 -14.33
C PHE A 164 6.79 12.19 -13.96
N SER A 165 7.63 12.76 -14.83
CA SER A 165 8.20 14.08 -14.61
C SER A 165 7.17 15.20 -14.83
N ALA A 166 7.18 16.18 -13.94
CA ALA A 166 6.66 17.52 -14.22
C ALA A 166 7.82 18.47 -13.99
N ASN A 167 8.17 19.30 -14.97
CA ASN A 167 9.24 20.31 -14.92
C ASN A 167 9.35 20.97 -13.53
N ASN A 168 10.22 20.47 -12.65
CA ASN A 168 10.65 21.13 -11.41
C ASN A 168 11.84 20.39 -10.79
N CYS A 169 12.86 21.17 -10.45
CA CYS A 169 14.11 20.73 -9.82
C CYS A 169 13.85 20.23 -8.39
N ILE A 170 14.36 19.04 -8.04
CA ILE A 170 14.37 18.53 -6.66
C ILE A 170 15.82 18.46 -6.20
N GLU A 171 16.13 19.12 -5.08
CA GLU A 171 17.45 19.07 -4.42
C GLU A 171 17.74 17.67 -3.88
N LYS A 172 18.97 17.19 -4.07
CA LYS A 172 19.45 15.90 -3.56
C LYS A 172 19.64 15.97 -2.04
N HIS A 173 18.62 15.60 -1.27
CA HIS A 173 18.78 15.27 0.15
C HIS A 173 18.78 13.76 0.37
N SER A 174 19.43 13.29 1.44
CA SER A 174 19.43 11.87 1.83
C SER A 174 17.99 11.35 1.90
N SER A 175 17.72 10.20 1.29
CA SER A 175 16.36 9.68 1.22
C SER A 175 15.79 9.42 2.63
N THR A 176 14.55 9.82 2.89
CA THR A 176 13.83 9.49 4.14
C THR A 176 13.82 7.97 4.40
N GLU A 177 13.84 7.20 3.31
CA GLU A 177 13.94 5.74 3.30
C GLU A 177 15.18 5.18 4.01
N ASP A 178 16.33 5.84 3.89
CA ASP A 178 17.57 5.39 4.56
C ASP A 178 17.51 5.65 6.07
N ILE A 179 16.77 6.67 6.49
CA ILE A 179 16.57 7.00 7.90
C ILE A 179 15.60 5.98 8.52
N ASP A 180 14.50 5.67 7.84
CA ASP A 180 13.48 4.78 8.38
C ASP A 180 13.96 3.33 8.54
N ALA A 181 14.80 2.84 7.63
CA ALA A 181 15.42 1.52 7.76
C ALA A 181 16.42 1.45 8.93
N ARG A 182 17.16 2.53 9.21
CA ARG A 182 18.08 2.59 10.36
C ARG A 182 17.32 2.59 11.69
N ASP A 183 16.26 3.37 11.80
CA ASP A 183 15.41 3.38 12.99
C ASP A 183 14.82 1.99 13.28
N LEU A 184 14.40 1.27 12.23
CA LEU A 184 13.91 -0.09 12.38
C LEU A 184 15.00 -1.04 12.88
N GLN A 185 16.25 -0.87 12.41
CA GLN A 185 17.39 -1.63 12.93
C GLN A 185 17.67 -1.33 14.40
N ILE A 186 17.54 -0.07 14.82
CA ILE A 186 17.69 0.32 16.24
C ILE A 186 16.61 -0.37 17.09
N LEU A 187 15.36 -0.43 16.62
CA LEU A 187 14.29 -1.13 17.33
C LEU A 187 14.55 -2.64 17.46
N LEU A 188 15.09 -3.28 16.41
CA LEU A 188 15.48 -4.69 16.45
C LEU A 188 16.58 -4.94 17.50
N ASN A 189 17.62 -4.10 17.49
CA ASN A 189 18.72 -4.20 18.45
C ASN A 189 18.22 -4.02 19.90
N ASN A 190 17.30 -3.08 20.15
CA ASN A 190 16.72 -2.86 21.47
C ASN A 190 15.89 -4.04 21.98
N GLY A 191 15.34 -4.85 21.07
CA GLY A 191 14.61 -6.06 21.41
C GLY A 191 15.45 -7.32 21.51
N ASN A 192 16.78 -7.21 21.41
CA ASN A 192 17.72 -8.33 21.29
C ASN A 192 17.38 -9.29 20.12
N PHE A 193 16.82 -8.77 19.03
CA PHE A 193 16.60 -9.54 17.81
C PHE A 193 17.87 -9.55 16.95
N SER A 194 18.91 -10.26 17.40
CA SER A 194 20.22 -10.32 16.71
C SER A 194 20.18 -11.04 15.37
N ASP A 195 19.24 -11.96 15.20
CA ASP A 195 19.19 -12.88 14.06
C ASP A 195 18.38 -12.33 12.87
N MET A 196 17.87 -11.10 12.98
CA MET A 196 17.05 -10.47 11.95
C MET A 196 17.49 -9.05 11.69
N SER A 197 17.87 -8.76 10.44
CA SER A 197 18.14 -7.41 9.97
C SER A 197 16.84 -6.67 9.61
N ALA A 198 16.91 -5.34 9.62
CA ALA A 198 15.80 -4.51 9.16
C ALA A 198 15.41 -4.83 7.71
N LYS A 199 16.40 -5.15 6.86
CA LYS A 199 16.17 -5.50 5.45
C LYS A 199 15.38 -6.80 5.32
N GLU A 200 15.76 -7.85 6.04
CA GLU A 200 15.04 -9.12 6.04
C GLU A 200 13.63 -8.97 6.60
N LEU A 201 13.48 -8.19 7.68
CA LEU A 201 12.15 -7.92 8.22
C LEU A 201 11.30 -7.23 7.15
N ILE A 202 11.80 -6.20 6.46
CA ILE A 202 11.11 -5.45 5.39
C ILE A 202 10.67 -6.34 4.22
N SER A 203 11.42 -7.39 3.89
CA SER A 203 11.12 -8.29 2.77
C SER A 203 10.43 -9.60 3.17
N ILE A 204 10.11 -9.81 4.46
CA ILE A 204 9.58 -11.10 4.96
C ILE A 204 8.28 -11.56 4.27
N ASP A 205 7.54 -10.62 3.65
CA ASP A 205 6.27 -10.86 2.98
C ASP A 205 6.36 -10.84 1.45
N ASP A 206 7.56 -10.70 0.86
CA ASP A 206 7.73 -10.55 -0.59
C ASP A 206 7.30 -11.80 -1.38
N ASP A 207 7.37 -12.99 -0.76
CA ASP A 207 6.95 -14.27 -1.38
C ASP A 207 5.45 -14.60 -1.17
N ILE A 208 4.69 -13.71 -0.52
CA ILE A 208 3.26 -13.93 -0.28
C ILE A 208 2.46 -13.54 -1.52
N LEU A 209 1.78 -14.53 -2.11
CA LEU A 209 0.83 -14.27 -3.19
C LEU A 209 -0.38 -13.47 -2.67
N THR A 210 -0.67 -12.36 -3.34
CA THR A 210 -1.81 -11.47 -3.05
C THR A 210 -2.87 -11.49 -4.16
N GLU A 211 -2.59 -12.13 -5.29
CA GLU A 211 -3.49 -12.26 -6.43
C GLU A 211 -3.25 -13.53 -7.28
N VAL A 212 -3.97 -13.65 -8.40
CA VAL A 212 -3.83 -14.76 -9.36
C VAL A 212 -2.81 -14.37 -10.45
N PRO A 213 -1.78 -15.21 -10.73
CA PRO A 213 -0.77 -14.93 -11.76
C PRO A 213 -1.33 -14.73 -13.18
N ILE A 214 -0.68 -13.85 -13.95
CA ILE A 214 -1.14 -13.36 -15.27
C ILE A 214 -0.67 -14.26 -16.44
N GLY A 215 -1.49 -14.33 -17.51
CA GLY A 215 -1.08 -14.64 -18.90
C GLY A 215 -1.30 -13.41 -19.80
N ASN A 216 -0.34 -13.08 -20.66
CA ASN A 216 -0.13 -11.77 -21.32
C ASN A 216 -1.26 -11.27 -22.26
N GLU A 217 -1.53 -9.95 -22.27
CA GLU A 217 -2.08 -9.14 -23.39
C GLU A 217 -1.79 -7.62 -23.21
N ASN A 218 -1.65 -6.84 -24.29
CA ASN A 218 -1.06 -5.47 -24.33
C ASN A 218 -2.08 -4.35 -24.67
N ASP A 219 -1.91 -3.14 -24.09
CA ASP A 219 -2.34 -1.84 -24.65
C ASP A 219 -1.61 -0.64 -23.99
N ILE A 220 -1.40 0.48 -24.71
CA ILE A 220 -0.75 1.73 -24.22
C ILE A 220 -1.60 2.96 -24.60
N ILE A 221 -1.75 3.94 -23.69
CA ILE A 221 -2.51 5.20 -23.93
C ILE A 221 -1.65 6.46 -23.62
N PRO A 222 -1.73 7.55 -24.42
CA PRO A 222 -1.05 8.82 -24.16
C PRO A 222 -1.64 9.64 -22.98
N VAL A 223 -0.80 10.38 -22.25
CA VAL A 223 -1.09 10.95 -20.91
C VAL A 223 -1.54 12.43 -20.92
N GLU A 224 -1.74 13.07 -22.07
CA GLU A 224 -1.69 14.54 -22.18
C GLU A 224 -2.92 15.35 -21.73
N LYS A 225 -3.95 14.76 -21.10
CA LYS A 225 -5.22 15.51 -20.82
C LYS A 225 -5.75 15.50 -19.39
N TYR A 226 -5.09 14.82 -18.45
CA TYR A 226 -5.67 14.60 -17.12
C TYR A 226 -5.07 15.52 -16.05
N ARG A 227 -5.94 16.18 -15.29
CA ARG A 227 -5.54 17.13 -14.25
C ARG A 227 -4.94 16.47 -13.00
N LYS A 228 -5.20 15.18 -12.80
CA LYS A 228 -4.64 14.39 -11.69
C LYS A 228 -4.43 12.94 -12.13
N ILE A 229 -3.22 12.44 -11.92
CA ILE A 229 -2.85 11.04 -12.11
C ILE A 229 -2.82 10.39 -10.73
N TYR A 230 -3.69 9.41 -10.53
CA TYR A 230 -3.70 8.56 -9.34
C TYR A 230 -3.11 7.21 -9.73
N ILE A 231 -2.35 6.63 -8.82
CA ILE A 231 -1.84 5.27 -8.97
C ILE A 231 -2.33 4.54 -7.74
N THR A 232 -3.13 3.50 -7.95
CA THR A 232 -3.87 2.84 -6.86
C THR A 232 -3.61 1.36 -6.83
N PHE A 233 -3.86 0.82 -5.63
CA PHE A 233 -4.02 -0.58 -5.24
C PHE A 233 -2.93 -1.51 -5.80
N PRO A 234 -1.83 -1.72 -5.05
CA PRO A 234 -1.02 -2.89 -5.33
C PRO A 234 -1.90 -4.13 -5.11
N ALA A 235 -1.76 -5.10 -6.01
CA ALA A 235 -2.50 -6.35 -5.93
C ALA A 235 -2.21 -7.13 -4.65
#